data_AF-A0A557R1S8-F1
#
_entry.id   AF-A0A557R1S8-F1
#
_cell.length_a   1.000
_cell.length_b   1.000
_cell.length_c   1.000
_cell.angle_alpha   90.00
_cell.angle_beta   90.00
_cell.angle_gamma   90.00
#
_symmetry.space_group_name_H-M   'P 1'
#
loop_
_entity.id
_entity.type
_entity.pdbx_description
1 polymer ?
#
loop_
_entity_poly.entity_id
_entity_poly.type
_entity_poly.pdbx_seq_one_letter_code
_entity_poly.pdbx_strand_id
1 'polypeptide(L)'
;TGISLIAARDDIEMQAQSDEMKFQARDDLEMVSITEHIDFAAGKRIVLATEGGASITIDGGITVECPGTITVHASKKSFAGPTRGDYGLPTFPQTVCKECLLAAMKAGSPFATMQ
;
A
#
# COMPACT_ATOMS: atom_id res chain seq x y z
N THR A 1 -22.68 34.55 17.95
CA THR A 1 -22.24 35.52 16.92
C THR A 1 -21.29 34.79 15.98
N GLY A 2 -21.34 35.06 14.68
CA GLY A 2 -20.55 34.35 13.66
C GLY A 2 -19.82 35.30 12.72
N ILE A 3 -19.00 34.74 11.82
CA ILE A 3 -18.24 35.49 10.83
C ILE A 3 -18.66 35.01 9.44
N SER A 4 -18.93 35.95 8.52
CA SER A 4 -19.08 35.68 7.09
C SER A 4 -18.04 36.47 6.32
N LEU A 5 -17.35 35.81 5.39
CA LEU A 5 -16.32 36.41 4.56
C LEU A 5 -16.66 36.09 3.10
N ILE A 6 -17.09 37.10 2.36
CA ILE A 6 -17.66 36.95 1.02
C ILE A 6 -16.99 37.97 0.09
N ALA A 7 -16.37 37.49 -0.98
CA ALA A 7 -15.89 38.32 -2.08
C ALA A 7 -16.86 38.19 -3.26
N ALA A 8 -17.39 39.31 -3.75
CA ALA A 8 -18.37 39.32 -4.85
C ALA A 8 -17.71 39.13 -6.23
N ARG A 9 -16.42 39.47 -6.33
CA ARG A 9 -15.60 39.41 -7.53
C ARG A 9 -14.15 39.24 -7.08
N ASP A 10 -13.37 38.52 -7.88
CA ASP A 10 -11.96 38.19 -7.63
C ASP A 10 -11.75 37.19 -6.48
N ASP A 11 -10.50 36.86 -6.19
CA ASP A 11 -10.07 35.75 -5.34
C ASP A 11 -9.99 36.09 -3.86
N ILE A 12 -10.17 35.06 -3.02
CA ILE A 12 -9.88 35.11 -1.59
C ILE A 12 -8.68 34.23 -1.34
N GLU A 13 -7.57 34.84 -0.93
CA GLU A 13 -6.36 34.13 -0.57
C GLU A 13 -6.11 34.22 0.94
N MET A 14 -5.97 33.05 1.58
CA MET A 14 -5.64 32.94 3.00
C MET A 14 -4.35 32.14 3.13
N GLN A 15 -3.31 32.73 3.69
CA GLN A 15 -2.01 32.08 3.87
C GLN A 15 -1.47 32.28 5.29
N ALA A 16 -0.78 31.26 5.78
CA ALA A 16 0.10 31.34 6.95
C ALA A 16 1.52 31.04 6.47
N GLN A 17 2.33 32.10 6.22
CA GLN A 17 3.63 31.95 5.55
C GLN A 17 4.74 31.41 6.46
N SER A 18 4.63 31.65 7.75
CA SER A 18 5.66 31.30 8.74
C SER A 18 5.18 30.33 9.80
N ASP A 19 3.86 30.05 9.87
CA ASP A 19 3.27 29.28 10.96
C ASP A 19 2.04 28.49 10.50
N GLU A 20 1.37 27.84 11.44
CA GLU A 20 0.27 26.91 11.22
C GLU A 20 -1.09 27.61 10.99
N MET A 21 -1.90 27.03 10.11
CA MET A 21 -3.32 27.39 9.91
C MET A 21 -4.22 26.24 10.38
N LYS A 22 -5.21 26.53 11.23
CA LYS A 22 -6.19 25.55 11.73
C LYS A 22 -7.62 25.99 11.43
N PHE A 23 -8.38 25.14 10.75
CA PHE A 23 -9.82 25.25 10.61
C PHE A 23 -10.49 24.13 11.42
N GLN A 24 -11.29 24.50 12.42
CA GLN A 24 -11.96 23.57 13.32
C GLN A 24 -13.42 24.00 13.48
N ALA A 25 -14.34 23.06 13.35
CA ALA A 25 -15.76 23.24 13.57
C ALA A 25 -16.26 22.23 14.61
N ARG A 26 -17.30 22.61 15.36
CA ARG A 26 -17.95 21.71 16.33
C ARG A 26 -18.90 20.72 15.63
N ASP A 27 -19.61 21.21 14.62
CA ASP A 27 -20.59 20.45 13.86
C ASP A 27 -19.95 20.11 12.50
N ASP A 28 -20.42 20.71 11.40
CA ASP A 28 -19.96 20.37 10.05
C ASP A 28 -18.91 21.35 9.49
N LEU A 29 -18.00 20.81 8.67
CA LEU A 29 -17.09 21.57 7.81
C LEU A 29 -17.32 21.11 6.35
N GLU A 30 -17.80 22.03 5.52
CA GLU A 30 -18.09 21.78 4.11
C GLU A 30 -17.21 22.68 3.23
N MET A 31 -16.56 22.08 2.22
CA MET A 31 -15.78 22.80 1.21
C MET A 31 -16.27 22.35 -0.16
N VAL A 32 -16.77 23.29 -0.95
CA VAL A 32 -17.42 23.01 -2.25
C VAL A 32 -16.88 23.97 -3.31
N SER A 33 -16.57 23.41 -4.48
CA SER A 33 -16.35 24.15 -5.73
C SER A 33 -17.58 23.96 -6.62
N ILE A 34 -18.10 25.05 -7.18
CA ILE A 34 -19.32 25.02 -8.01
C ILE A 34 -19.00 24.56 -9.45
N THR A 35 -17.87 25.00 -9.99
CA THR A 35 -17.54 24.84 -11.41
C THR A 35 -16.34 23.92 -11.64
N GLU A 36 -15.32 24.02 -10.79
CA GLU A 36 -14.02 23.37 -10.99
C GLU A 36 -13.72 22.37 -9.86
N HIS A 37 -12.46 22.20 -9.50
CA HIS A 37 -11.95 21.20 -8.57
C HIS A 37 -11.48 21.82 -7.24
N ILE A 38 -11.27 20.95 -6.25
CA ILE A 38 -10.63 21.29 -4.97
C ILE A 38 -9.31 20.54 -4.93
N ASP A 39 -8.20 21.28 -4.86
CA ASP A 39 -6.86 20.70 -4.76
C ASP A 39 -6.34 20.74 -3.33
N PHE A 40 -5.80 19.61 -2.89
CA PHE A 40 -5.02 19.51 -1.66
C PHE A 40 -3.60 19.10 -2.02
N ALA A 41 -2.65 19.99 -1.80
CA ALA A 41 -1.23 19.73 -2.00
C ALA A 41 -0.49 19.94 -0.67
N ALA A 42 0.36 18.98 -0.30
CA ALA A 42 1.20 19.07 0.89
C ALA A 42 2.62 18.61 0.57
N GLY A 43 3.62 19.30 1.14
CA GLY A 43 5.03 18.95 0.91
C GLY A 43 5.50 17.70 1.65
N LYS A 44 4.75 17.22 2.65
CA LYS A 44 5.10 16.01 3.44
C LYS A 44 4.03 14.94 3.30
N ARG A 45 2.85 15.19 3.89
CA ARG A 45 1.74 14.23 3.88
C ARG A 45 0.37 14.90 3.94
N ILE A 46 -0.63 14.23 3.41
CA ILE A 46 -2.05 14.55 3.59
C ILE A 46 -2.69 13.40 4.36
N VAL A 47 -3.48 13.69 5.40
CA VAL A 47 -4.17 12.68 6.20
C VAL A 47 -5.63 13.07 6.37
N LEU A 48 -6.52 12.18 5.96
CA LEU A 48 -7.95 12.26 6.23
C LEU A 48 -8.28 11.14 7.21
N ALA A 49 -8.59 11.48 8.46
CA ALA A 49 -8.84 10.52 9.51
C ALA A 49 -10.19 10.77 10.17
N THR A 50 -10.82 9.69 10.62
CA THR A 50 -12.06 9.72 11.39
C THR A 50 -11.79 9.22 12.80
N GLU A 51 -12.62 9.62 13.76
CA GLU A 51 -12.57 9.10 15.13
C GLU A 51 -12.71 7.55 15.17
N GLY A 52 -13.48 7.00 14.22
CA GLY A 52 -13.65 5.55 14.05
C GLY A 52 -12.42 4.80 13.54
N GLY A 53 -11.26 5.45 13.42
CA GLY A 53 -10.00 4.82 13.05
C GLY A 53 -9.82 4.54 11.56
N ALA A 54 -10.77 4.93 10.71
CA ALA A 54 -10.57 4.93 9.26
C ALA A 54 -9.71 6.14 8.86
N SER A 55 -8.66 5.90 8.09
CA SER A 55 -7.74 6.93 7.60
C SER A 55 -7.34 6.70 6.15
N ILE A 56 -7.10 7.80 5.44
CA ILE A 56 -6.43 7.84 4.14
C ILE A 56 -5.21 8.74 4.28
N THR A 57 -4.03 8.16 4.10
CA THR A 57 -2.75 8.87 4.19
C THR A 57 -2.06 8.87 2.83
N ILE A 58 -1.61 10.05 2.40
CA ILE A 58 -0.81 10.23 1.19
C ILE A 58 0.59 10.65 1.62
N ASP A 59 1.57 9.74 1.51
CA ASP A 59 2.98 9.94 1.86
C ASP A 59 3.84 9.01 0.99
N GLY A 60 4.38 9.51 -0.13
CA GLY A 60 5.12 8.70 -1.13
C GLY A 60 4.29 7.61 -1.86
N GLY A 61 3.06 7.38 -1.42
CA GLY A 61 2.06 6.44 -1.89
C GLY A 61 0.72 6.70 -1.21
N ILE A 62 -0.28 5.83 -1.44
CA ILE A 62 -1.61 5.96 -0.83
C ILE A 62 -1.82 4.78 0.12
N THR A 63 -1.99 5.08 1.40
CA THR A 63 -2.31 4.11 2.45
C THR A 63 -3.74 4.32 2.90
N VAL A 64 -4.56 3.27 2.81
CA VAL A 64 -5.95 3.28 3.28
C VAL A 64 -6.04 2.31 4.46
N GLU A 65 -6.35 2.85 5.63
CA GLU A 65 -6.46 2.08 6.88
C GLU A 65 -7.90 2.16 7.36
N CYS A 66 -8.49 1.03 7.75
CA CYS A 66 -9.81 0.99 8.35
C CYS A 66 -9.91 -0.26 9.25
N PRO A 67 -10.47 -0.15 10.47
CA PRO A 67 -10.70 -1.34 11.30
C PRO A 67 -11.81 -2.25 10.76
N GLY A 68 -12.64 -1.76 9.83
CA GLY A 68 -13.70 -2.50 9.17
C GLY A 68 -13.34 -2.97 7.75
N THR A 69 -14.36 -3.08 6.90
CA THR A 69 -14.21 -3.56 5.53
C THR A 69 -13.87 -2.42 4.57
N ILE A 70 -12.83 -2.60 3.75
CA ILE A 70 -12.53 -1.72 2.62
C ILE A 70 -13.24 -2.27 1.37
N THR A 71 -14.31 -1.61 0.95
CA THR A 71 -15.05 -1.97 -0.27
C THR A 71 -14.49 -1.19 -1.46
N VAL A 72 -13.89 -1.91 -2.42
CA VAL A 72 -13.34 -1.30 -3.64
C VAL A 72 -14.14 -1.76 -4.85
N HIS A 73 -14.94 -0.88 -5.43
CA HIS A 73 -15.66 -1.13 -6.68
C HIS A 73 -14.74 -0.83 -7.88
N ALA A 74 -14.33 -1.87 -8.61
CA ALA A 74 -13.45 -1.71 -9.78
C ALA A 74 -13.73 -2.78 -10.85
N SER A 75 -13.79 -2.37 -12.12
CA SER A 75 -14.02 -3.27 -13.26
C SER A 75 -12.85 -4.20 -13.56
N LYS A 76 -11.62 -3.81 -13.17
CA LYS A 76 -10.41 -4.65 -13.21
C LYS A 76 -9.58 -4.39 -11.97
N LYS A 77 -9.14 -5.47 -11.32
CA LYS A 77 -8.18 -5.44 -10.21
C LYS A 77 -6.94 -6.23 -10.65
N SER A 78 -5.92 -5.53 -11.14
CA SER A 78 -4.64 -6.17 -11.46
C SER A 78 -3.74 -6.11 -10.24
N PHE A 79 -3.70 -7.19 -9.47
CA PHE A 79 -2.64 -7.40 -8.49
C PHE A 79 -1.51 -8.10 -9.23
N ALA A 80 -0.39 -7.41 -9.44
CA ALA A 80 0.83 -8.06 -9.92
C ALA A 80 1.25 -9.07 -8.84
N GLY A 81 1.06 -10.35 -9.12
CA GLY A 81 1.43 -11.43 -8.22
C GLY A 81 2.95 -11.49 -8.03
N PRO A 82 3.44 -12.19 -7.00
CA PRO A 82 4.86 -12.38 -6.80
C PRO A 82 5.47 -13.11 -8.00
N THR A 83 6.58 -12.58 -8.53
CA THR A 83 7.40 -13.29 -9.52
C THR A 83 7.94 -14.56 -8.88
N ARG A 84 7.51 -15.72 -9.38
CA ARG A 84 8.10 -17.01 -9.05
C ARG A 84 9.46 -17.08 -9.77
N GLY A 85 10.55 -16.92 -9.02
CA GLY A 85 11.87 -17.31 -9.52
C GLY A 85 11.93 -18.83 -9.54
N ASP A 86 11.94 -19.44 -10.72
CA ASP A 86 12.25 -20.86 -10.85
C ASP A 86 13.71 -21.07 -10.44
N TYR A 87 13.94 -21.40 -9.18
CA TYR A 87 15.26 -21.85 -8.75
C TYR A 87 15.35 -23.31 -9.16
N GLY A 88 16.02 -23.56 -10.29
CA GLY A 88 16.28 -24.91 -10.76
C GLY A 88 16.94 -25.73 -9.66
N LEU A 89 16.25 -26.74 -9.17
CA LEU A 89 16.82 -27.70 -8.24
C LEU A 89 18.07 -28.31 -8.89
N PRO A 90 19.22 -28.39 -8.18
CA PRO A 90 20.39 -29.03 -8.73
C PRO A 90 20.04 -30.46 -9.15
N THR A 91 20.26 -30.77 -10.42
CA THR A 91 20.00 -32.10 -10.96
C THR A 91 20.93 -33.09 -10.26
N PHE A 92 20.35 -34.10 -9.63
CA PHE A 92 21.15 -35.17 -9.06
C PHE A 92 21.98 -35.85 -10.17
N PRO A 93 23.28 -36.11 -9.93
CA PRO A 93 24.13 -36.75 -10.92
C PRO A 93 23.58 -38.11 -11.31
N GLN A 94 23.22 -38.27 -12.58
CA GLN A 94 22.65 -39.51 -13.15
C GLN A 94 23.67 -40.65 -13.24
N THR A 95 24.96 -40.37 -12.99
CA THR A 95 26.03 -41.36 -12.98
C THR A 95 26.37 -41.73 -11.56
N VAL A 96 25.74 -42.78 -11.05
CA VAL A 96 26.14 -43.39 -9.79
C VAL A 96 27.50 -44.05 -10.01
N CYS A 97 28.51 -43.63 -9.25
CA CYS A 97 29.79 -44.33 -9.24
C CYS A 97 29.56 -45.77 -8.77
N LYS A 98 29.89 -46.76 -9.60
CA LYS A 98 29.65 -48.20 -9.33
C LYS A 98 30.32 -48.65 -8.04
N GLU A 99 31.49 -48.07 -7.73
CA GLU A 99 32.23 -48.34 -6.49
C GLU A 99 31.53 -47.74 -5.27
N CYS A 100 30.99 -46.52 -5.41
CA CYS A 100 30.19 -45.88 -4.36
C CYS A 100 28.86 -46.63 -4.11
N LEU A 101 28.22 -47.19 -5.15
CA LEU A 101 27.02 -48.01 -4.99
C LEU A 101 27.32 -49.31 -4.24
N LEU A 102 28.41 -50.00 -4.58
CA LEU A 102 28.83 -51.22 -3.88
C LEU A 102 29.23 -50.95 -2.43
N ALA A 103 29.88 -49.81 -2.14
CA ALA A 103 30.19 -49.38 -0.78
C ALA A 103 28.91 -49.02 -0.01
N ALA A 104 27.97 -48.33 -0.65
CA ALA A 104 26.68 -47.93 -0.09
C ALA A 104 25.76 -49.13 0.22
N MET A 105 25.81 -50.19 -0.62
CA MET A 105 25.16 -51.47 -0.36
C MET A 105 25.76 -52.20 0.85
N LYS A 106 27.10 -52.21 0.97
CA LYS A 106 27.78 -52.79 2.14
C LYS A 106 27.54 -52.02 3.42
N ALA A 107 27.39 -50.69 3.33
CA ALA A 107 27.10 -49.81 4.45
C ALA A 107 25.60 -49.76 4.82
N GLY A 108 24.73 -50.50 4.12
CA GLY A 108 23.29 -50.59 4.42
C GLY A 108 22.52 -49.30 4.19
N SER A 109 23.00 -48.41 3.32
CA SER A 109 22.36 -47.11 3.11
C SER A 109 21.05 -47.24 2.30
N PRO A 110 19.98 -46.52 2.69
CA PRO A 110 18.64 -46.66 2.09
C PRO A 110 18.54 -46.14 0.64
N PHE A 111 19.57 -45.44 0.15
CA PHE A 111 19.62 -44.92 -1.22
C PHE A 111 20.13 -45.95 -2.25
N ALA A 112 20.57 -47.13 -1.81
CA ALA A 112 21.10 -48.17 -2.71
C ALA A 112 20.03 -49.09 -3.33
N THR A 113 18.77 -49.02 -2.88
CA THR A 113 17.68 -49.91 -3.31
C THR A 113 16.60 -49.23 -4.15
N MET A 114 16.77 -47.94 -4.49
CA MET A 114 15.83 -47.22 -5.36
C MET A 114 16.33 -47.24 -6.80
N GLN A 115 16.13 -48.37 -7.49
CA GLN A 115 16.12 -48.41 -8.95
C GLN A 115 14.98 -49.31 -9.43
#